data_AF-A0A3N4IUA5-F1
#
_entry.id   AF-A0A3N4IUA5-F1
#
_cell.length_a   1.000
_cell.length_b   1.000
_cell.length_c   1.000
_cell.angle_alpha   90.00
_cell.angle_beta   90.00
_cell.angle_gamma   90.00
#
_symmetry.space_group_name_H-M   'P 1'
#
loop_
_entity.id
_entity.type
_entity.pdbx_description
1 polymer ?
#
loop_
_entity_poly.entity_id
_entity_poly.type
_entity_poly.pdbx_seq_one_letter_code
_entity_poly.pdbx_strand_id
1 'polypeptide(L)'
;STNNQEDGIYEFATVIEGICADGTALNQTIILKAEECIAKWFKRFKGIPEDILFGHSYNGWTDEKMAKEYLERNFGSKSFSAQKAADKF
;
A
#
# COMPACT_ATOMS: atom_id res chain seq x y z
N SER A 1 13.27 39.39 14.73
CA SER A 1 12.43 38.32 14.17
C SER A 1 13.16 37.02 14.26
N THR A 2 12.65 36.09 15.06
CA THR A 2 13.03 34.68 14.98
C THR A 2 12.44 34.14 13.69
N ASN A 3 13.30 33.71 12.76
CA ASN A 3 12.88 33.02 11.56
C ASN A 3 12.34 31.64 11.99
N ASN A 4 11.04 31.58 12.25
CA ASN A 4 10.33 30.31 12.30
C ASN A 4 10.21 29.86 10.84
N GLN A 5 11.24 29.18 10.36
CA GLN A 5 11.11 28.34 9.20
C GLN A 5 10.15 27.22 9.63
N GLU A 6 8.88 27.37 9.26
CA GLU A 6 7.93 26.28 9.34
C GLU A 6 8.43 25.19 8.40
N ASP A 7 9.23 24.27 8.93
CA ASP A 7 9.53 23.01 8.27
C ASP A 7 8.18 22.36 8.02
N GLY A 8 7.71 22.47 6.77
CA GLY A 8 6.46 21.89 6.34
C GLY A 8 6.45 20.42 6.72
N ILE A 9 5.62 20.06 7.69
CA ILE A 9 5.41 18.69 8.13
C ILE A 9 4.66 18.00 7.00
N TYR A 10 5.35 17.65 5.92
CA TYR A 10 4.80 16.87 4.84
C TYR A 10 4.56 15.47 5.40
N GLU A 11 3.29 15.16 5.69
CA GLU A 11 2.86 13.79 5.92
C GLU A 11 3.23 12.97 4.68
N PHE A 12 4.11 12.00 4.86
CA PHE A 12 4.65 11.19 3.76
C PHE A 12 3.82 9.92 3.61
N ALA A 13 3.50 9.55 2.38
CA ALA A 13 2.87 8.28 2.05
C ALA A 13 3.65 7.59 0.94
N THR A 14 3.89 6.29 1.11
CA THR A 14 4.45 5.43 0.07
C THR A 14 3.31 4.68 -0.60
N VAL A 15 3.26 4.71 -1.93
CA VAL A 15 2.31 3.92 -2.73
C VAL A 15 3.09 2.86 -3.50
N ILE A 16 2.65 1.62 -3.42
CA ILE A 16 3.18 0.49 -4.19
C ILE A 16 2.13 0.14 -5.23
N GLU A 17 2.49 0.32 -6.49
CA GLU A 17 1.70 -0.11 -7.65
C GLU A 17 2.46 -1.20 -8.39
N GLY A 18 1.75 -2.24 -8.80
CA GLY A 18 2.33 -3.33 -9.57
C GLY A 18 1.48 -3.62 -10.80
N ILE A 19 2.13 -3.83 -11.93
CA ILE A 19 1.48 -4.24 -13.18
C ILE A 19 2.18 -5.51 -13.66
N CYS A 20 1.42 -6.58 -13.86
CA CYS A 20 1.92 -7.84 -14.39
C CYS A 20 2.28 -7.69 -15.87
N ALA A 21 3.14 -8.58 -16.38
CA ALA A 21 3.58 -8.56 -17.78
C ALA A 21 2.41 -8.67 -18.80
N ASP A 22 1.26 -9.19 -18.38
CA ASP A 22 0.05 -9.27 -19.19
C ASP A 22 -0.87 -8.05 -19.09
N GLY A 23 -0.40 -6.97 -18.46
CA GLY A 23 -1.14 -5.72 -18.27
C GLY A 23 -2.10 -5.72 -17.08
N THR A 24 -2.15 -6.78 -16.28
CA THR A 24 -3.01 -6.83 -15.09
C THR A 24 -2.47 -5.90 -14.00
N ALA A 25 -3.27 -4.92 -13.57
CA ALA A 25 -2.95 -4.14 -12.38
C ALA A 25 -3.17 -4.96 -11.11
N LEU A 26 -2.21 -4.90 -10.19
CA LEU A 26 -2.34 -5.40 -8.83
C LEU A 26 -3.01 -4.36 -7.95
N ASN A 27 -3.59 -4.81 -6.85
CA ASN A 27 -4.19 -3.92 -5.87
C ASN A 27 -3.13 -3.00 -5.29
N GLN A 28 -3.47 -1.71 -5.19
CA GLN A 28 -2.59 -0.71 -4.61
C GLN A 28 -2.35 -0.99 -3.12
N THR A 29 -1.12 -0.74 -2.68
CA THR A 29 -0.77 -0.70 -1.26
C THR A 29 -0.28 0.69 -0.89
N ILE A 30 -0.84 1.25 0.18
CA ILE A 30 -0.50 2.57 0.70
C ILE A 30 0.09 2.39 2.10
N ILE A 31 1.28 2.96 2.34
CA ILE A 31 1.94 2.98 3.64
C ILE A 31 2.03 4.42 4.10
N LEU A 32 1.36 4.72 5.20
CA LEU A 32 1.34 6.05 5.78
C LEU A 32 2.49 6.23 6.76
N LYS A 33 3.13 7.40 6.74
CA LYS A 33 4.02 7.82 7.83
C LYS A 33 3.18 8.19 9.04
N ALA A 34 2.98 7.22 9.94
CA ALA A 34 2.15 7.40 11.12
C ALA A 34 2.58 6.47 12.26
N GLU A 35 2.40 6.96 13.50
CA GLU A 35 2.57 6.15 14.71
C GLU A 35 1.46 5.09 14.82
N GLU A 36 0.23 5.47 14.50
CA GLU A 36 -0.92 4.57 14.47
C GLU A 36 -1.80 4.82 13.24
N CYS A 37 -2.45 3.78 12.75
CA CYS A 37 -3.39 3.85 11.63
C CYS A 37 -4.70 3.13 11.99
N ILE A 38 -5.78 3.91 12.10
CA ILE A 38 -7.10 3.38 12.45
C ILE A 38 -7.85 3.05 11.17
N ALA A 39 -7.96 1.76 10.84
CA ALA A 39 -8.62 1.26 9.61
C ALA A 39 -10.06 1.81 9.39
N LYS A 40 -10.76 2.19 10.46
CA LYS A 40 -12.10 2.80 10.40
C LYS A 40 -12.10 4.17 9.71
N TRP A 41 -10.98 4.87 9.65
CA TRP A 41 -10.86 6.15 8.93
C TRP A 41 -11.12 5.97 7.44
N PHE A 42 -10.60 4.91 6.82
CA PHE A 42 -10.76 4.65 5.38
C PHE A 42 -12.16 4.16 5.02
N LYS A 43 -12.81 3.41 5.91
CA LYS A 43 -14.20 2.94 5.70
C LYS A 43 -15.25 4.06 5.62
N ARG A 44 -14.89 5.29 6.00
CA ARG A 44 -15.78 6.46 5.99
C ARG A 44 -15.75 7.22 4.66
N PHE A 45 -14.74 7.00 3.82
CA PHE A 45 -14.62 7.70 2.55
C PHE A 45 -15.34 6.93 1.44
N LYS A 46 -16.25 7.62 0.74
CA LYS A 46 -16.87 7.09 -0.47
C LYS A 46 -15.87 7.15 -1.62
N GLY A 47 -15.79 6.07 -2.41
CA GLY A 47 -14.95 6.01 -3.61
C GLY A 47 -13.54 5.48 -3.38
N ILE A 48 -13.20 5.01 -2.18
CA ILE A 48 -11.96 4.24 -1.96
C ILE A 48 -12.26 2.77 -2.30
N PRO A 49 -11.52 2.15 -3.25
CA PRO A 49 -11.64 0.71 -3.50
C PRO A 49 -11.41 -0.10 -2.22
N GLU A 50 -12.28 -1.08 -1.96
CA GLU A 50 -12.27 -1.88 -0.73
C GLU A 50 -11.04 -2.78 -0.60
N ASP A 51 -10.33 -2.95 -1.70
CA ASP A 51 -9.25 -3.90 -1.88
C ASP A 51 -7.85 -3.26 -1.84
N ILE A 52 -7.78 -1.95 -1.57
CA ILE A 52 -6.55 -1.22 -1.22
C ILE A 52 -6.04 -1.72 0.13
N LEU A 53 -4.74 -2.02 0.17
CA LEU A 53 -4.07 -2.36 1.42
C LEU A 53 -3.53 -1.08 2.08
N PHE A 54 -3.88 -0.86 3.34
CA PHE A 54 -3.33 0.22 4.15
C PHE A 54 -2.37 -0.33 5.19
N GLY A 55 -1.15 0.19 5.20
CA GLY A 55 -0.15 -0.02 6.24
C GLY A 55 0.29 1.31 6.84
N HIS A 56 1.09 1.25 7.89
CA HIS A 56 1.77 2.43 8.43
C HIS A 56 3.15 2.07 8.96
N SER A 57 4.06 3.04 8.93
CA SER A 57 5.36 2.94 9.57
C SER A 57 5.79 4.31 10.07
N TYR A 58 6.70 4.35 11.04
CA TYR A 58 7.16 5.61 11.63
C TYR A 58 7.84 6.54 10.62
N ASN A 59 8.50 5.97 9.60
CA ASN A 59 9.20 6.71 8.55
C ASN A 59 8.43 6.77 7.22
N GLY A 60 7.28 6.09 7.11
CA GLY A 60 6.48 6.02 5.89
C GLY A 60 7.02 5.05 4.82
N TRP A 61 8.09 4.31 5.11
CA TRP A 61 8.68 3.33 4.20
C TRP A 61 8.23 1.91 4.52
N THR A 62 8.35 1.03 3.53
CA THR A 62 8.21 -0.42 3.70
C THR A 62 9.32 -0.98 4.58
N ASP A 63 9.01 -2.02 5.36
CA ASP A 63 10.01 -2.92 5.93
C ASP A 63 9.95 -4.31 5.26
N GLU A 64 10.85 -5.22 5.64
CA GLU A 64 10.92 -6.58 5.11
C GLU A 64 9.60 -7.35 5.31
N LYS A 65 8.95 -7.16 6.47
CA LYS A 65 7.71 -7.84 6.79
C LYS A 65 6.58 -7.38 5.88
N MET A 66 6.41 -6.06 5.71
CA MET A 66 5.40 -5.48 4.81
C MET A 66 5.64 -5.87 3.36
N ALA A 67 6.91 -5.87 2.92
CA ALA A 67 7.27 -6.29 1.58
C ALA A 67 6.93 -7.78 1.34
N LYS A 68 7.22 -8.64 2.33
CA LYS A 68 6.86 -10.05 2.26
C LYS A 68 5.34 -10.27 2.22
N GLU A 69 4.57 -9.58 3.07
CA GLU A 69 3.11 -9.65 3.05
C GLU A 69 2.53 -9.17 1.71
N TYR A 70 3.09 -8.11 1.13
CA TYR A 70 2.72 -7.63 -0.21
C TYR A 70 2.96 -8.72 -1.27
N LEU A 71 4.15 -9.34 -1.26
CA LEU A 71 4.51 -10.38 -2.22
C LEU A 71 3.66 -11.64 -2.05
N GLU A 72 3.44 -12.11 -0.82
CA GLU A 72 2.61 -13.29 -0.55
C GLU A 72 1.15 -13.07 -0.98
N ARG A 73 0.58 -11.89 -0.72
CA ARG A 73 -0.79 -11.57 -1.14
C ARG A 73 -0.93 -11.53 -2.66
N ASN A 74 0.03 -10.89 -3.33
CA ASN A 74 -0.08 -10.63 -4.77
C ASN A 74 0.45 -11.76 -5.64
N PHE A 75 1.39 -12.57 -5.16
CA PHE A 75 2.07 -13.63 -5.92
C PHE A 75 2.15 -14.99 -5.21
N GLY A 76 1.59 -15.10 -4.00
CA GLY A 76 1.49 -16.39 -3.31
C GLY A 76 0.61 -17.38 -4.07
N SER A 77 0.68 -18.66 -3.69
CA SER A 77 -0.01 -19.76 -4.39
C SER A 77 -1.53 -19.63 -4.45
N LYS A 78 -2.14 -18.83 -3.58
CA LYS A 78 -3.58 -18.55 -3.53
C LYS A 78 -3.95 -17.15 -4.03
N SER A 79 -2.99 -16.42 -4.60
CA SER A 79 -3.20 -15.06 -5.09
C SER A 79 -4.00 -15.05 -6.39
N PHE A 80 -4.62 -13.90 -6.68
CA PHE A 80 -5.30 -13.68 -7.96
C PHE A 80 -4.34 -13.84 -9.15
N SER A 81 -3.09 -13.38 -9.02
CA SER A 81 -2.11 -13.51 -10.11
C SER A 81 -1.73 -14.98 -10.36
N ALA A 82 -1.63 -15.80 -9.29
CA ALA A 82 -1.37 -17.23 -9.42
C ALA A 82 -2.52 -17.97 -10.12
N GLN A 83 -3.77 -17.64 -9.77
CA GLN A 83 -4.94 -18.19 -10.46
C GLN A 83 -4.95 -17.81 -11.94
N LYS A 84 -4.74 -16.53 -12.25
CA LYS A 84 -4.70 -16.04 -13.62
C LYS A 84 -3.57 -16.65 -14.44
N ALA A 85 -2.42 -16.92 -13.82
CA ALA A 85 -1.32 -17.62 -14.47
C ALA A 85 -1.67 -19.08 -14.78
N ALA A 86 -2.43 -19.76 -13.92
CA ALA A 86 -2.88 -21.13 -14.13
C ALA A 86 -3.93 -21.25 -15.24
N ASP A 87 -4.83 -20.27 -15.38
CA ASP A 87 -5.90 -20.27 -16.40
C ASP A 87 -5.38 -20.04 -17.85
N LYS A 88 -4.10 -19.71 -18.01
CA LYS A 88 -3.47 -19.45 -19.33
C LYS A 88 -2.79 -20.68 -19.95
N PHE A 89 -2.86 -21.84 -19.29
CA PHE A 89 -2.33 -23.13 -19.75
C PHE A 89 -3.40 -24.22 -19.68
#